data_AF-A0A2A4YSN4-F1
#
_entry.id   AF-A0A2A4YSN4-F1
#
_cell.length_a   1.000
_cell.length_b   1.000
_cell.length_c   1.000
_cell.angle_alpha   90.00
_cell.angle_beta   90.00
_cell.angle_gamma   90.00
#
_symmetry.space_group_name_H-M   'P 1'
#
loop_
_entity.id
_entity.type
_entity.pdbx_description
1 polymer ?
#
loop_
_entity_poly.entity_id
_entity_poly.type
_entity_poly.pdbx_seq_one_letter_code
_entity_poly.pdbx_strand_id
1 'polypeptide(L)'
;MTMRNTRVNNMNNIKNTANTGIFRTIKNSLRRNKLGETLVLKGYISTYELKDALKSQKETNKPLGQIFIEQSQITKQQLTRLLFRQKVMRLAATTILCMASLGGMTKRSHAGAIKDVPARIMLASASDTSFQHINQYPELFGAKEKRSTNLKAFTKWTDMFDRFDKSLNKSSSKRIIQDLQIELAEYKSSSIYAMAKQVNAMMNRQKYIGDNKNWGKSDYWATPIEFMTRGGDCEDFAIAKYVALRALGVPEDHMRIAIVQDQKKNMPHAILVVYSEKGAVILDNQIKDMRRANSIAHYKPIFSINREAWWLHTTQERPTTIIAAAR
;
A
#
# COMPACT_ATOMS: atom_id res chain seq x y z
N MET A 1 19.58 -70.86 -7.85
CA MET A 1 19.95 -70.09 -6.65
C MET A 1 20.50 -68.75 -7.10
N THR A 2 19.87 -67.67 -6.64
CA THR A 2 19.81 -66.38 -7.32
C THR A 2 20.88 -65.41 -6.81
N MET A 3 21.59 -64.82 -7.78
CA MET A 3 22.23 -63.50 -7.87
C MET A 3 23.14 -62.91 -6.76
N ARG A 4 24.32 -62.49 -7.25
CA ARG A 4 25.21 -61.47 -6.69
C ARG A 4 24.64 -60.04 -6.85
N ASN A 5 24.69 -59.29 -5.76
CA ASN A 5 25.27 -57.96 -5.55
C ASN A 5 25.04 -56.82 -6.57
N THR A 6 24.41 -55.73 -6.13
CA THR A 6 24.97 -54.36 -6.26
C THR A 6 24.27 -53.36 -5.35
N ARG A 7 25.06 -52.53 -4.65
CA ARG A 7 24.64 -51.25 -4.06
C ARG A 7 24.13 -50.31 -5.17
N VAL A 8 23.19 -49.41 -4.83
CA VAL A 8 23.24 -47.94 -5.08
C VAL A 8 21.87 -47.30 -4.74
N ASN A 9 21.95 -46.18 -3.99
CA ASN A 9 21.01 -45.07 -3.83
C ASN A 9 19.55 -45.31 -3.38
N ASN A 10 19.21 -44.80 -2.18
CA ASN A 10 17.88 -44.22 -1.96
C ASN A 10 17.91 -43.05 -0.96
N MET A 11 18.39 -41.90 -1.42
CA MET A 11 18.08 -40.58 -0.85
C MET A 11 17.44 -39.79 -1.98
N ASN A 12 16.10 -39.74 -2.03
CA ASN A 12 15.29 -38.69 -2.64
C ASN A 12 13.82 -39.12 -2.70
N ASN A 13 13.05 -38.90 -1.61
CA ASN A 13 11.61 -38.69 -1.80
C ASN A 13 10.93 -37.96 -0.64
N ILE A 14 11.31 -36.70 -0.38
CA ILE A 14 10.46 -35.75 0.35
C ILE A 14 10.61 -34.37 -0.28
N LYS A 15 10.03 -34.16 -1.47
CA LYS A 15 9.77 -32.81 -2.01
C LYS A 15 8.42 -32.79 -2.73
N ASN A 16 7.70 -31.68 -2.54
CA ASN A 16 6.57 -31.18 -3.33
C ASN A 16 5.14 -31.68 -3.02
N THR A 17 4.62 -31.39 -1.83
CA THR A 17 3.15 -31.32 -1.62
C THR A 17 2.63 -29.98 -1.08
N ALA A 18 3.49 -29.06 -0.61
CA ALA A 18 3.03 -27.77 -0.07
C ALA A 18 2.92 -26.62 -1.10
N ASN A 19 3.64 -26.69 -2.22
CA ASN A 19 3.78 -25.57 -3.17
C ASN A 19 2.66 -25.45 -4.21
N THR A 20 1.80 -26.47 -4.36
CA THR A 20 0.72 -26.49 -5.36
C THR A 20 -0.55 -25.79 -4.89
N GLY A 21 -0.80 -25.75 -3.58
CA GLY A 21 -2.01 -25.14 -2.99
C GLY A 21 -2.03 -23.62 -3.08
N ILE A 22 -0.94 -22.96 -2.66
CA ILE A 22 -0.83 -21.49 -2.61
C ILE A 22 -0.91 -20.89 -4.01
N PHE A 23 -0.20 -21.49 -4.97
CA PHE A 23 -0.22 -21.07 -6.38
C PHE A 23 -1.60 -21.22 -7.02
N ARG A 24 -2.34 -22.30 -6.70
CA ARG A 24 -3.72 -22.49 -7.18
C ARG A 24 -4.67 -21.46 -6.56
N THR A 25 -4.54 -21.15 -5.28
CA THR A 25 -5.34 -20.11 -4.59
C THR A 25 -5.04 -18.71 -5.14
N ILE A 26 -3.78 -18.38 -5.43
CA ILE A 26 -3.37 -17.11 -6.05
C ILE A 26 -3.88 -17.02 -7.49
N LYS A 27 -3.75 -18.08 -8.30
CA LYS A 27 -4.29 -18.15 -9.67
C LYS A 27 -5.82 -18.01 -9.67
N ASN A 28 -6.50 -18.59 -8.68
CA ASN A 28 -7.94 -18.46 -8.49
C ASN A 28 -8.36 -17.06 -8.03
N SER A 29 -7.58 -16.42 -7.15
CA SER A 29 -7.78 -15.03 -6.74
C SER A 29 -7.57 -14.07 -7.93
N LEU A 30 -6.53 -14.28 -8.74
CA LEU A 30 -6.28 -13.55 -9.99
C LEU A 30 -7.40 -13.75 -11.04
N ARG A 31 -7.95 -14.97 -11.16
CA ARG A 31 -9.12 -15.24 -12.02
C ARG A 31 -10.38 -14.54 -11.53
N ARG A 32 -10.67 -14.59 -10.22
CA ARG A 32 -11.82 -13.91 -9.57
C ARG A 32 -11.71 -12.38 -9.59
N ASN A 33 -10.54 -11.82 -9.87
CA ASN A 33 -10.28 -10.38 -9.94
C ASN A 33 -10.61 -9.76 -11.31
N LYS A 34 -11.30 -10.44 -12.23
CA LYS A 34 -11.80 -9.78 -13.45
C LYS A 34 -12.89 -8.77 -13.07
N LEU A 35 -12.79 -7.55 -13.63
CA LEU A 35 -13.67 -6.43 -13.29
C LEU A 35 -15.16 -6.82 -13.37
N GLY A 36 -15.56 -7.45 -14.47
CA GLY A 36 -16.93 -7.91 -14.69
C GLY A 36 -17.41 -8.95 -13.67
N GLU A 37 -16.62 -9.99 -13.42
CA GLU A 37 -16.97 -11.03 -12.43
C GLU A 37 -17.03 -10.48 -11.00
N THR A 38 -16.17 -9.50 -10.67
CA THR A 38 -16.19 -8.81 -9.38
C THR A 38 -17.43 -7.93 -9.22
N LEU A 39 -17.88 -7.28 -10.29
CA LEU A 39 -19.09 -6.46 -10.28
C LEU A 39 -20.34 -7.31 -10.05
N VAL A 40 -20.42 -8.50 -10.67
CA VAL A 40 -21.49 -9.48 -10.47
C VAL A 40 -21.50 -10.00 -9.03
N LEU A 41 -20.35 -10.44 -8.52
CA LEU A 41 -20.23 -10.97 -7.15
C LEU A 41 -20.61 -9.95 -6.07
N LYS A 42 -20.39 -8.65 -6.34
CA LYS A 42 -20.75 -7.57 -5.41
C LYS A 42 -22.19 -7.07 -5.57
N GLY A 43 -22.96 -7.66 -6.49
CA GLY A 43 -24.34 -7.26 -6.76
C GLY A 43 -24.47 -5.88 -7.41
N TYR A 44 -23.39 -5.33 -7.99
CA TYR A 44 -23.46 -4.06 -8.70
C TYR A 44 -24.06 -4.19 -10.09
N ILE A 45 -23.90 -5.36 -10.71
CA ILE A 45 -24.49 -5.72 -12.00
C ILE A 45 -24.91 -7.20 -11.95
N SER A 46 -25.83 -7.59 -12.82
CA SER A 46 -26.25 -8.97 -13.05
C SER A 46 -25.35 -9.70 -14.05
N THR A 47 -25.50 -11.02 -14.12
CA THR A 47 -24.82 -11.84 -15.15
C THR A 47 -25.26 -11.50 -16.57
N TYR A 48 -26.52 -11.06 -16.74
CA TYR A 48 -27.05 -10.59 -18.02
C TYR A 48 -26.37 -9.30 -18.47
N GLU A 49 -26.29 -8.32 -17.59
CA GLU A 49 -25.65 -7.02 -17.84
C GLU A 49 -24.15 -7.15 -18.14
N LEU A 50 -23.46 -8.06 -17.45
CA LEU A 50 -22.07 -8.39 -17.78
C LEU A 50 -21.94 -8.98 -19.20
N LYS A 51 -22.86 -9.87 -19.59
CA LYS A 51 -22.84 -10.50 -20.92
C LYS A 51 -23.10 -9.48 -22.02
N ASP A 52 -24.03 -8.57 -21.80
CA ASP A 52 -24.34 -7.47 -22.72
C ASP A 52 -23.15 -6.52 -22.88
N ALA A 53 -22.56 -6.06 -21.77
CA ALA A 53 -21.39 -5.18 -21.80
C ALA A 53 -20.17 -5.84 -22.47
N LEU A 54 -19.98 -7.16 -22.34
CA LEU A 54 -18.93 -7.91 -23.05
C LEU A 54 -19.20 -8.02 -24.55
N LYS A 55 -20.46 -8.05 -24.97
CA LYS A 55 -20.83 -7.98 -26.39
C LYS A 55 -20.53 -6.60 -26.96
N SER A 56 -20.99 -5.54 -26.28
CA SER A 56 -20.68 -4.16 -26.67
C SER A 56 -19.18 -3.87 -26.65
N GLN A 57 -18.41 -4.46 -25.74
CA GLN A 57 -16.95 -4.33 -25.72
C GLN A 57 -16.31 -4.87 -26.99
N LYS A 58 -16.79 -6.00 -27.53
CA LYS A 58 -16.27 -6.58 -28.77
C LYS A 58 -16.60 -5.74 -29.99
N GLU A 59 -17.74 -5.07 -29.98
CA GLU A 59 -18.22 -4.23 -31.10
C GLU A 59 -17.61 -2.82 -31.09
N THR A 60 -17.41 -2.24 -29.90
CA THR A 60 -16.97 -0.85 -29.74
C THR A 60 -15.48 -0.71 -29.38
N ASN A 61 -14.83 -1.81 -29.00
CA ASN A 61 -13.47 -1.86 -28.45
C ASN A 61 -13.24 -0.96 -27.22
N LYS A 62 -14.33 -0.49 -26.56
CA LYS A 62 -14.24 0.34 -25.36
C LYS A 62 -13.84 -0.47 -24.12
N PRO A 63 -13.18 0.14 -23.13
CA PRO A 63 -12.93 -0.51 -21.85
C PRO A 63 -14.23 -0.90 -21.15
N LEU A 64 -14.32 -2.12 -20.62
CA LEU A 64 -15.53 -2.65 -19.98
C LEU A 64 -16.08 -1.74 -18.85
N GLY A 65 -15.19 -1.10 -18.09
CA GLY A 65 -15.58 -0.14 -17.05
C GLY A 65 -16.25 1.13 -17.60
N GLN A 66 -15.83 1.59 -18.78
CA GLN A 66 -16.46 2.73 -19.45
C GLN A 66 -17.86 2.37 -19.93
N ILE A 67 -18.05 1.16 -20.46
CA ILE A 67 -19.36 0.65 -20.90
C ILE A 67 -20.34 0.61 -19.72
N PHE A 68 -19.91 0.10 -18.55
CA PHE A 68 -20.77 0.09 -17.36
C PHE A 68 -21.13 1.47 -16.82
N ILE A 69 -20.28 2.48 -17.02
CA ILE A 69 -20.60 3.87 -16.65
C ILE A 69 -21.60 4.45 -17.65
N GLU A 70 -21.37 4.25 -18.96
CA GLU A 70 -22.26 4.73 -20.03
C GLU A 70 -23.66 4.12 -19.91
N GLN A 71 -23.74 2.84 -19.51
CA GLN A 71 -24.99 2.13 -19.22
C GLN A 71 -25.60 2.48 -17.84
N SER A 72 -25.00 3.41 -17.09
CA SER A 72 -25.43 3.81 -15.73
C SER A 72 -25.51 2.68 -14.70
N GLN A 73 -24.85 1.56 -14.97
CA GLN A 73 -24.83 0.39 -14.10
C GLN A 73 -23.85 0.56 -12.92
N ILE A 74 -22.79 1.34 -13.12
CA ILE A 74 -21.85 1.69 -12.06
C ILE A 74 -21.42 3.16 -12.14
N THR A 75 -21.14 3.76 -11.00
CA THR A 75 -20.58 5.12 -10.93
C THR A 75 -19.07 5.12 -11.21
N LYS A 76 -18.55 6.27 -11.68
CA LYS A 76 -17.10 6.51 -11.82
C LYS A 76 -16.35 6.21 -10.51
N GLN A 77 -16.91 6.58 -9.35
CA GLN A 77 -16.30 6.31 -8.05
C GLN A 77 -16.21 4.81 -7.74
N GLN A 78 -17.27 4.03 -8.02
CA GLN A 78 -17.25 2.58 -7.85
C GLN A 78 -16.25 1.90 -8.78
N LEU A 79 -16.14 2.36 -10.03
CA LEU A 79 -15.15 1.81 -10.98
C LEU A 79 -13.71 2.07 -10.52
N THR A 80 -13.39 3.30 -10.12
CA THR A 80 -12.04 3.66 -9.65
C THR A 80 -11.62 2.80 -8.46
N ARG A 81 -12.52 2.62 -7.48
CA ARG A 81 -12.33 1.77 -6.31
C ARG A 81 -12.02 0.32 -6.67
N LEU A 82 -12.70 -0.23 -7.68
CA LEU A 82 -12.49 -1.61 -8.14
C LEU A 82 -11.19 -1.78 -8.91
N LEU A 83 -10.85 -0.82 -9.78
CA LEU A 83 -9.61 -0.85 -10.55
C LEU A 83 -8.39 -0.69 -9.65
N PHE A 84 -8.45 0.17 -8.64
CA PHE A 84 -7.38 0.30 -7.65
C PHE A 84 -7.17 -1.01 -6.87
N ARG A 85 -8.25 -1.64 -6.39
CA ARG A 85 -8.18 -2.96 -5.74
C ARG A 85 -7.55 -4.02 -6.65
N GLN A 86 -7.95 -4.04 -7.93
CA GLN A 86 -7.40 -4.97 -8.91
C GLN A 86 -5.90 -4.72 -9.17
N LYS A 87 -5.47 -3.46 -9.30
CA LYS A 87 -4.06 -3.09 -9.48
C LYS A 87 -3.21 -3.49 -8.28
N VAL A 88 -3.68 -3.21 -7.06
CA VAL A 88 -2.99 -3.58 -5.82
C VAL A 88 -2.85 -5.11 -5.70
N MET A 89 -3.93 -5.85 -5.95
CA MET A 89 -3.89 -7.32 -5.92
C MET A 89 -2.99 -7.92 -7.00
N ARG A 90 -2.94 -7.31 -8.19
CA ARG A 90 -2.03 -7.71 -9.26
C ARG A 90 -0.57 -7.44 -8.90
N LEU A 91 -0.27 -6.28 -8.31
CA LEU A 91 1.08 -5.94 -7.86
C LEU A 91 1.58 -6.91 -6.78
N ALA A 92 0.73 -7.21 -5.79
CA ALA A 92 1.00 -8.19 -4.76
C ALA A 92 1.21 -9.60 -5.35
N ALA A 93 0.39 -10.03 -6.31
CA ALA A 93 0.54 -11.33 -6.94
C ALA A 93 1.82 -11.44 -7.78
N THR A 94 2.17 -10.40 -8.55
CA THR A 94 3.41 -10.35 -9.35
C THR A 94 4.64 -10.43 -8.47
N THR A 95 4.66 -9.71 -7.34
CA THR A 95 5.80 -9.74 -6.42
C THR A 95 5.95 -11.09 -5.73
N ILE A 96 4.86 -11.77 -5.34
CA ILE A 96 4.91 -13.15 -4.82
C ILE A 96 5.47 -14.10 -5.89
N LEU A 97 5.03 -13.99 -7.13
CA LEU A 97 5.48 -14.83 -8.24
C LEU A 97 6.98 -14.66 -8.51
N CYS A 98 7.48 -13.43 -8.54
CA CYS A 98 8.90 -13.14 -8.71
C CYS A 98 9.76 -13.61 -7.52
N MET A 99 9.22 -13.63 -6.30
CA MET A 99 9.95 -14.11 -5.13
C MET A 99 9.97 -15.64 -5.03
N ALA A 100 8.99 -16.34 -5.61
CA ALA A 100 8.94 -17.80 -5.63
C ALA A 100 9.84 -18.41 -6.71
N SER A 101 10.15 -17.66 -7.77
CA SER A 101 11.06 -18.08 -8.85
C SER A 101 12.54 -17.82 -8.56
N LEU A 102 12.86 -17.03 -7.53
CA LEU A 102 14.24 -16.76 -7.08
C LEU A 102 14.58 -17.58 -5.84
N GLY A 103 14.57 -18.91 -6.00
CA GLY A 103 15.30 -19.82 -5.11
C GLY A 103 16.77 -19.86 -5.53
N GLY A 104 17.53 -18.81 -5.20
CA GLY A 104 18.96 -18.74 -5.52
C GLY A 104 19.60 -17.49 -4.93
N MET A 105 20.73 -17.68 -4.23
CA MET A 105 21.54 -16.66 -3.56
C MET A 105 21.51 -15.30 -4.26
N THR A 106 20.90 -14.30 -3.64
CA THR A 106 20.96 -12.93 -4.15
C THR A 106 22.13 -12.18 -3.51
N LYS A 107 23.18 -11.92 -4.31
CA LYS A 107 24.06 -10.75 -4.08
C LYS A 107 23.18 -9.52 -3.87
N ARG A 108 23.50 -8.69 -2.87
CA ARG A 108 22.84 -7.39 -2.61
C ARG A 108 22.94 -6.51 -3.86
N SER A 109 21.93 -6.57 -4.72
CA SER A 109 21.75 -5.56 -5.76
C SER A 109 21.37 -4.26 -5.06
N HIS A 110 22.23 -3.25 -5.16
CA HIS A 110 21.88 -1.88 -4.85
C HIS A 110 20.82 -1.42 -5.86
N ALA A 111 19.55 -1.75 -5.59
CA ALA A 111 18.44 -1.01 -6.18
C ALA A 111 18.61 0.42 -5.65
N GLY A 112 18.85 1.39 -6.55
CA GLY A 112 19.17 2.77 -6.19
C GLY A 112 18.27 3.28 -5.08
N ALA A 113 18.88 3.66 -3.96
CA ALA A 113 18.15 4.17 -2.80
C ALA A 113 17.33 5.39 -3.22
N ILE A 114 16.05 5.43 -2.85
CA ILE A 114 15.25 6.64 -3.04
C ILE A 114 15.90 7.77 -2.24
N LYS A 115 16.24 8.87 -2.92
CA LYS A 115 16.84 10.05 -2.29
C LYS A 115 16.03 10.46 -1.06
N ASP A 116 16.71 10.84 0.02
CA ASP A 116 16.05 11.39 1.20
C ASP A 116 15.67 12.86 0.96
N VAL A 117 14.78 13.07 -0.02
CA VAL A 117 14.22 14.39 -0.34
C VAL A 117 13.56 15.02 0.90
N PRO A 118 12.82 14.27 1.75
CA PRO A 118 12.29 14.81 3.00
C PRO A 118 13.37 15.40 3.92
N ALA A 119 14.55 14.79 4.02
CA ALA A 119 15.63 15.33 4.83
C ALA A 119 16.15 16.70 4.32
N ARG A 120 15.94 17.07 3.05
CA ARG A 120 16.34 18.39 2.52
C ARG A 120 15.56 19.56 3.13
N ILE A 121 14.37 19.30 3.66
CA ILE A 121 13.55 20.29 4.36
C ILE A 121 13.56 20.08 5.88
N MET A 122 14.43 19.19 6.37
CA MET A 122 14.57 18.90 7.79
C MET A 122 14.91 20.18 8.55
N LEU A 123 14.29 20.36 9.71
CA LEU A 123 14.57 21.50 10.57
C LEU A 123 15.99 21.36 11.13
N ALA A 124 16.74 22.46 11.19
CA ALA A 124 18.09 22.45 11.77
C ALA A 124 18.07 21.91 13.21
N SER A 125 17.05 22.26 14.00
CA SER A 125 16.85 21.74 15.36
C SER A 125 16.51 20.24 15.42
N ALA A 126 16.23 19.59 14.28
CA ALA A 126 15.94 18.17 14.24
C ALA A 126 17.19 17.29 14.29
N SER A 127 18.38 17.80 13.96
CA SER A 127 19.63 17.05 14.04
C SER A 127 20.04 16.69 15.46
N ASP A 128 19.53 17.41 16.47
CA ASP A 128 19.96 17.27 17.86
C ASP A 128 19.18 16.19 18.62
N THR A 129 18.10 15.66 18.02
CA THR A 129 17.28 14.61 18.62
C THR A 129 17.66 13.26 18.04
N SER A 130 18.30 12.41 18.84
CA SER A 130 18.57 11.01 18.47
C SER A 130 17.39 10.12 18.88
N PHE A 131 16.98 9.25 17.95
CA PHE A 131 15.94 8.23 18.19
C PHE A 131 16.57 6.85 18.04
N GLN A 132 16.12 5.88 18.85
CA GLN A 132 16.57 4.50 18.74
C GLN A 132 16.00 3.85 17.48
N HIS A 133 16.88 3.36 16.61
CA HIS A 133 16.49 2.63 15.41
C HIS A 133 15.73 1.33 15.70
N ILE A 134 14.81 0.99 14.81
CA ILE A 134 13.94 -0.18 14.91
C ILE A 134 14.36 -1.24 13.90
N ASN A 135 14.78 -2.39 14.42
CA ASN A 135 15.18 -3.54 13.60
C ASN A 135 14.10 -4.64 13.54
N GLN A 136 13.06 -4.54 14.38
CA GLN A 136 11.96 -5.49 14.44
C GLN A 136 10.63 -4.77 14.61
N TYR A 137 9.61 -5.27 13.91
CA TYR A 137 8.32 -4.61 13.83
C TYR A 137 7.23 -5.52 14.39
N PRO A 138 6.31 -4.99 15.22
CA PRO A 138 5.14 -5.76 15.62
C PRO A 138 4.26 -6.06 14.40
N GLU A 139 3.54 -7.18 14.44
CA GLU A 139 2.59 -7.52 13.39
C GLU A 139 1.52 -6.42 13.24
N LEU A 140 1.32 -5.97 12.00
CA LEU A 140 0.27 -5.00 11.70
C LEU A 140 -1.05 -5.74 11.52
N PHE A 141 -2.02 -5.43 12.38
CA PHE A 141 -3.37 -6.01 12.34
C PHE A 141 -3.39 -7.55 12.38
N GLY A 142 -2.42 -8.16 13.08
CA GLY A 142 -2.27 -9.62 13.17
C GLY A 142 -1.88 -10.30 11.85
N ALA A 143 -1.32 -9.55 10.90
CA ALA A 143 -0.83 -10.09 9.64
C ALA A 143 0.67 -10.40 9.73
N LYS A 144 1.06 -11.53 9.13
CA LYS A 144 2.47 -11.85 8.89
C LYS A 144 3.00 -11.04 7.72
N GLU A 145 4.26 -10.63 7.80
CA GLU A 145 4.89 -9.82 6.76
C GLU A 145 6.09 -10.49 6.08
N LYS A 146 6.31 -10.16 4.80
CA LYS A 146 7.53 -10.51 4.05
C LYS A 146 8.17 -9.26 3.46
N ARG A 147 9.40 -8.96 3.87
CA ARG A 147 10.17 -7.77 3.43
C ARG A 147 10.84 -7.96 2.08
N SER A 148 10.96 -6.89 1.31
CA SER A 148 11.78 -6.78 0.10
C SER A 148 12.34 -5.36 -0.07
N THR A 149 13.59 -5.22 -0.50
CA THR A 149 14.22 -3.93 -0.83
C THR A 149 14.06 -3.56 -2.30
N ASN A 150 13.45 -4.41 -3.12
CA ASN A 150 13.24 -4.12 -4.54
C ASN A 150 11.99 -3.24 -4.72
N LEU A 151 12.22 -1.94 -4.94
CA LEU A 151 11.18 -0.93 -5.09
C LEU A 151 10.76 -0.67 -6.56
N LYS A 152 11.33 -1.39 -7.55
CA LYS A 152 11.10 -1.14 -8.99
C LYS A 152 9.62 -1.17 -9.39
N ALA A 153 8.79 -1.89 -8.65
CA ALA A 153 7.37 -2.04 -8.94
C ALA A 153 6.51 -0.85 -8.41
N PHE A 154 7.08 0.03 -7.59
CA PHE A 154 6.39 1.15 -6.95
C PHE A 154 6.72 2.48 -7.64
N THR A 155 6.54 2.54 -8.96
CA THR A 155 6.94 3.70 -9.77
C THR A 155 6.27 5.01 -9.33
N LYS A 156 5.01 4.97 -8.89
CA LYS A 156 4.33 6.19 -8.40
C LYS A 156 4.97 6.78 -7.14
N TRP A 157 5.45 5.92 -6.25
CA TRP A 157 6.14 6.29 -5.04
C TRP A 157 7.51 6.90 -5.36
N THR A 158 8.29 6.25 -6.24
CA THR A 158 9.59 6.80 -6.68
C THR A 158 9.42 8.11 -7.44
N ASP A 159 8.49 8.15 -8.39
CA ASP A 159 8.23 9.34 -9.21
C ASP A 159 7.73 10.51 -8.36
N MET A 160 6.98 10.25 -7.28
CA MET A 160 6.53 11.28 -6.35
C MET A 160 7.73 11.96 -5.68
N PHE A 161 8.73 11.21 -5.22
CA PHE A 161 9.95 11.80 -4.67
C PHE A 161 10.74 12.57 -5.71
N ASP A 162 10.85 12.08 -6.94
CA ASP A 162 11.55 12.81 -8.01
C ASP A 162 10.86 14.14 -8.35
N ARG A 163 9.52 14.16 -8.34
CA ARG A 163 8.75 15.40 -8.52
C ARG A 163 8.91 16.33 -7.32
N PHE A 164 8.95 15.78 -6.11
CA PHE A 164 9.16 16.55 -4.90
C PHE A 164 10.56 17.18 -4.88
N ASP A 165 11.59 16.44 -5.25
CA ASP A 165 12.98 16.93 -5.36
C ASP A 165 13.08 18.14 -6.29
N LYS A 166 12.37 18.06 -7.42
CA LYS A 166 12.26 19.14 -8.40
C LYS A 166 11.45 20.33 -7.89
N SER A 167 10.37 20.10 -7.13
CA SER A 167 9.53 21.18 -6.62
C SER A 167 10.22 21.99 -5.53
N LEU A 168 11.10 21.38 -4.72
CA LEU A 168 11.92 22.10 -3.73
C LEU A 168 12.78 23.22 -4.34
N ASN A 169 13.15 23.11 -5.61
CA ASN A 169 13.97 24.13 -6.29
C ASN A 169 13.14 25.23 -6.98
N LYS A 170 11.80 25.17 -6.94
CA LYS A 170 10.93 26.15 -7.60
C LYS A 170 10.61 27.32 -6.67
N SER A 171 10.73 28.55 -7.17
CA SER A 171 10.37 29.76 -6.41
C SER A 171 8.91 29.75 -5.94
N SER A 172 7.98 29.21 -6.72
CA SER A 172 6.57 29.08 -6.35
C SER A 172 6.32 28.16 -5.16
N SER A 173 7.26 27.27 -4.85
CA SER A 173 7.16 26.31 -3.75
C SER A 173 7.80 26.82 -2.45
N LYS A 174 8.66 27.84 -2.51
CA LYS A 174 9.42 28.35 -1.35
C LYS A 174 8.52 28.75 -0.19
N ARG A 175 7.45 29.52 -0.46
CA ARG A 175 6.53 29.99 0.59
C ARG A 175 5.82 28.82 1.28
N ILE A 176 5.34 27.85 0.50
CA ILE A 176 4.66 26.65 1.04
C ILE A 176 5.61 25.86 1.95
N ILE A 177 6.87 25.71 1.54
CA ILE A 177 7.88 25.01 2.34
C ILE A 177 8.20 25.79 3.61
N GLN A 178 8.36 27.11 3.53
CA GLN A 178 8.63 27.96 4.69
C GLN A 178 7.49 27.91 5.70
N ASP A 179 6.23 28.07 5.24
CA ASP A 179 5.05 28.00 6.09
C ASP A 179 4.95 26.62 6.77
N LEU A 180 5.22 25.54 6.02
CA LEU A 180 5.29 24.19 6.56
C LEU A 180 6.39 24.04 7.61
N GLN A 181 7.61 24.54 7.34
CA GLN A 181 8.72 24.46 8.28
C GLN A 181 8.46 25.23 9.58
N ILE A 182 7.87 26.42 9.47
CA ILE A 182 7.47 27.24 10.63
C ILE A 182 6.47 26.47 11.50
N GLU A 183 5.41 25.92 10.90
CA GLU A 183 4.42 25.17 11.69
C GLU A 183 5.00 23.88 12.28
N LEU A 184 5.84 23.15 11.54
CA LEU A 184 6.48 21.95 12.05
C LEU A 184 7.45 22.25 13.20
N ALA A 185 8.10 23.40 13.24
CA ALA A 185 9.01 23.76 14.32
C ALA A 185 8.33 23.72 15.70
N GLU A 186 7.04 24.11 15.77
CA GLU A 186 6.22 24.06 16.99
C GLU A 186 5.90 22.63 17.46
N TYR A 187 6.04 21.63 16.58
CA TYR A 187 5.75 20.24 16.90
C TYR A 187 6.99 19.45 17.31
N LYS A 188 8.17 20.06 17.26
CA LYS A 188 9.41 19.37 17.60
C LYS A 188 9.35 18.84 19.03
N SER A 189 9.70 17.57 19.20
CA SER A 189 9.67 16.89 20.49
C SER A 189 10.67 15.73 20.52
N SER A 190 11.04 15.30 21.72
CA SER A 190 11.74 14.03 21.96
C SER A 190 10.82 12.80 21.86
N SER A 191 9.50 13.01 21.77
CA SER A 191 8.51 11.93 21.63
C SER A 191 8.02 11.81 20.19
N ILE A 192 8.27 10.67 19.56
CA ILE A 192 7.73 10.35 18.23
C ILE A 192 6.20 10.31 18.29
N TYR A 193 5.64 9.77 19.37
CA TYR A 193 4.19 9.76 19.57
C TYR A 193 3.58 11.18 19.57
N ALA A 194 4.22 12.13 20.26
CA ALA A 194 3.75 13.51 20.32
C ALA A 194 3.81 14.18 18.93
N MET A 195 4.95 14.06 18.24
CA MET A 195 5.10 14.57 16.86
C MET A 195 4.06 13.98 15.92
N ALA A 196 3.88 12.65 15.96
CA ALA A 196 2.90 11.94 15.15
C ALA A 196 1.46 12.44 15.39
N LYS A 197 1.09 12.69 16.65
CA LYS A 197 -0.23 13.22 17.01
C LYS A 197 -0.46 14.60 16.38
N GLN A 198 0.51 15.51 16.50
CA GLN A 198 0.41 16.87 15.98
C GLN A 198 0.39 16.90 14.46
N VAL A 199 1.31 16.17 13.81
CA VAL A 199 1.35 16.06 12.34
C VAL A 199 0.05 15.46 11.80
N ASN A 200 -0.52 14.46 12.48
CA ASN A 200 -1.79 13.88 12.07
C ASN A 200 -2.93 14.92 12.12
N ALA A 201 -3.03 15.67 13.22
CA ALA A 201 -4.03 16.72 13.38
C ALA A 201 -3.85 17.83 12.33
N MET A 202 -2.61 18.27 12.11
CA MET A 202 -2.25 19.27 11.11
C MET A 202 -2.71 18.88 9.71
N MET A 203 -2.26 17.71 9.24
CA MET A 203 -2.55 17.28 7.87
C MET A 203 -4.04 16.99 7.67
N ASN A 204 -4.75 16.55 8.71
CA ASN A 204 -6.19 16.32 8.67
C ASN A 204 -7.04 17.60 8.58
N ARG A 205 -6.44 18.79 8.64
CA ARG A 205 -7.11 20.06 8.29
C ARG A 205 -7.28 20.25 6.78
N GLN A 206 -6.47 19.56 5.97
CA GLN A 206 -6.56 19.63 4.51
C GLN A 206 -7.84 18.98 3.98
N LYS A 207 -8.26 19.41 2.79
CA LYS A 207 -9.47 18.91 2.15
C LYS A 207 -9.22 17.57 1.47
N TYR A 208 -10.13 16.63 1.66
CA TYR A 208 -10.16 15.40 0.87
C TYR A 208 -10.68 15.68 -0.55
N ILE A 209 -9.87 15.40 -1.57
CA ILE A 209 -10.21 15.54 -2.98
C ILE A 209 -9.63 14.36 -3.74
N GLY A 210 -10.49 13.51 -4.31
CA GLY A 210 -10.05 12.38 -5.13
C GLY A 210 -9.36 12.80 -6.42
N ASP A 211 -8.41 11.99 -6.88
CA ASP A 211 -7.53 12.30 -8.01
C ASP A 211 -8.22 12.69 -9.31
N ASN A 212 -9.36 12.06 -9.63
CA ASN A 212 -10.07 12.39 -10.86
C ASN A 212 -10.54 13.86 -10.83
N LYS A 213 -10.97 14.34 -9.67
CA LYS A 213 -11.39 15.73 -9.49
C LYS A 213 -10.20 16.68 -9.41
N ASN A 214 -9.09 16.27 -8.80
CA ASN A 214 -7.93 17.13 -8.57
C ASN A 214 -7.00 17.23 -9.79
N TRP A 215 -6.83 16.12 -10.52
CA TRP A 215 -5.80 15.94 -11.55
C TRP A 215 -6.34 15.40 -12.88
N GLY A 216 -7.61 15.03 -12.98
CA GLY A 216 -8.16 14.32 -14.15
C GLY A 216 -7.55 12.93 -14.36
N LYS A 217 -6.89 12.38 -13.33
CA LYS A 217 -6.20 11.10 -13.37
C LYS A 217 -6.94 10.06 -12.53
N SER A 218 -6.77 8.79 -12.89
CA SER A 218 -7.39 7.70 -12.12
C SER A 218 -6.72 7.44 -10.78
N ASP A 219 -5.44 7.78 -10.65
CA ASP A 219 -4.60 7.56 -9.46
C ASP A 219 -3.26 8.31 -9.67
N TYR A 220 -2.97 9.34 -8.86
CA TYR A 220 -1.84 10.26 -8.90
C TYR A 220 -1.35 10.62 -7.49
N TRP A 221 -0.15 10.16 -7.13
CA TRP A 221 0.40 10.40 -5.80
C TRP A 221 0.99 11.81 -5.70
N ALA A 222 0.29 12.75 -5.08
CA ALA A 222 0.71 14.13 -4.96
C ALA A 222 2.00 14.26 -4.12
N THR A 223 2.85 15.21 -4.51
CA THR A 223 3.94 15.67 -3.65
C THR A 223 3.38 16.41 -2.44
N PRO A 224 4.13 16.51 -1.32
CA PRO A 224 3.69 17.29 -0.16
C PRO A 224 3.31 18.73 -0.51
N ILE A 225 4.01 19.37 -1.45
CA ILE A 225 3.73 20.74 -1.88
C ILE A 225 2.41 20.83 -2.65
N GLU A 226 2.17 19.89 -3.56
CA GLU A 226 0.89 19.79 -4.29
C GLU A 226 -0.27 19.55 -3.32
N PHE A 227 -0.08 18.63 -2.36
CA PHE A 227 -1.07 18.31 -1.33
C PHE A 227 -1.39 19.53 -0.46
N MET A 228 -0.38 20.25 0.03
CA MET A 228 -0.60 21.45 0.85
C MET A 228 -1.31 22.58 0.08
N THR A 229 -1.22 22.58 -1.26
CA THR A 229 -1.88 23.58 -2.11
C THR A 229 -3.32 23.20 -2.46
N ARG A 230 -3.58 21.91 -2.70
CA ARG A 230 -4.84 21.45 -3.32
C ARG A 230 -5.64 20.47 -2.48
N GLY A 231 -5.10 20.00 -1.36
CA GLY A 231 -5.58 18.76 -0.73
C GLY A 231 -5.26 17.54 -1.60
N GLY A 232 -5.88 16.42 -1.26
CA GLY A 232 -5.63 15.14 -1.95
C GLY A 232 -6.50 14.03 -1.40
N ASP A 233 -6.21 12.78 -1.77
CA ASP A 233 -6.89 11.61 -1.23
C ASP A 233 -5.98 10.79 -0.30
N CYS A 234 -6.36 9.55 0.01
CA CYS A 234 -5.83 8.84 1.17
C CYS A 234 -4.30 8.70 1.16
N GLU A 235 -3.72 8.39 0.01
CA GLU A 235 -2.27 8.28 -0.14
C GLU A 235 -1.58 9.62 0.05
N ASP A 236 -2.15 10.71 -0.45
CA ASP A 236 -1.56 12.04 -0.36
C ASP A 236 -1.48 12.50 1.10
N PHE A 237 -2.53 12.24 1.88
CA PHE A 237 -2.49 12.46 3.33
C PHE A 237 -1.40 11.63 4.01
N ALA A 238 -1.27 10.34 3.66
CA ALA A 238 -0.26 9.47 4.25
C ALA A 238 1.17 9.92 3.88
N ILE A 239 1.40 10.32 2.62
CA ILE A 239 2.66 10.85 2.09
C ILE A 239 3.02 12.15 2.80
N ALA A 240 2.10 13.11 2.90
CA ALA A 240 2.35 14.39 3.54
C ALA A 240 2.72 14.24 5.02
N LYS A 241 2.02 13.37 5.76
CA LYS A 241 2.34 13.05 7.16
C LYS A 241 3.72 12.37 7.29
N TYR A 242 4.03 11.45 6.39
CA TYR A 242 5.31 10.76 6.36
C TYR A 242 6.47 11.74 6.13
N VAL A 243 6.32 12.65 5.16
CA VAL A 243 7.37 13.65 4.86
C VAL A 243 7.51 14.66 6.01
N ALA A 244 6.40 15.11 6.60
CA ALA A 244 6.45 16.01 7.75
C ALA A 244 7.18 15.40 8.95
N LEU A 245 6.92 14.13 9.26
CA LEU A 245 7.62 13.43 10.34
C LEU A 245 9.11 13.21 10.02
N ARG A 246 9.45 12.90 8.76
CA ARG A 246 10.86 12.86 8.32
C ARG A 246 11.53 14.23 8.49
N ALA A 247 10.85 15.33 8.17
CA ALA A 247 11.35 16.70 8.34
C ALA A 247 11.53 17.10 9.82
N LEU A 248 10.78 16.48 10.73
CA LEU A 248 10.96 16.59 12.18
C LEU A 248 12.10 15.72 12.74
N GLY A 249 12.75 14.91 11.89
CA GLY A 249 13.84 14.03 12.25
C GLY A 249 13.42 12.62 12.66
N VAL A 250 12.14 12.24 12.53
CA VAL A 250 11.69 10.86 12.80
C VAL A 250 12.38 9.92 11.80
N PRO A 251 13.11 8.87 12.24
CA PRO A 251 13.86 8.03 11.33
C PRO A 251 12.99 7.24 10.34
N GLU A 252 13.59 6.85 9.23
CA GLU A 252 12.92 6.14 8.12
C GLU A 252 12.31 4.80 8.54
N ASP A 253 13.03 4.07 9.38
CA ASP A 253 12.65 2.78 9.93
C ASP A 253 11.49 2.88 10.95
N HIS A 254 11.10 4.08 11.40
CA HIS A 254 9.92 4.28 12.25
C HIS A 254 8.63 4.47 11.45
N MET A 255 8.67 4.52 10.12
CA MET A 255 7.50 4.92 9.34
C MET A 255 7.29 4.05 8.12
N ARG A 256 6.03 3.72 7.88
CA ARG A 256 5.60 3.02 6.66
C ARG A 256 4.23 3.49 6.23
N ILE A 257 4.06 3.80 4.95
CA ILE A 257 2.72 3.93 4.37
C ILE A 257 2.18 2.52 4.15
N ALA A 258 0.99 2.23 4.66
CA ALA A 258 0.32 0.94 4.48
C ALA A 258 -0.92 1.11 3.60
N ILE A 259 -1.03 0.24 2.59
CA ILE A 259 -2.27 0.05 1.85
C ILE A 259 -3.04 -1.08 2.52
N VAL A 260 -4.23 -0.75 3.01
CA VAL A 260 -5.13 -1.66 3.71
C VAL A 260 -6.43 -1.82 2.91
N GLN A 261 -7.12 -2.93 3.14
CA GLN A 261 -8.53 -3.07 2.80
C GLN A 261 -9.34 -2.62 4.02
N ASP A 262 -10.04 -1.50 3.91
CA ASP A 262 -11.09 -1.11 4.83
C ASP A 262 -12.29 -2.05 4.63
N GLN A 263 -12.58 -2.85 5.65
CA GLN A 263 -13.67 -3.82 5.63
C GLN A 263 -15.03 -3.18 5.93
N LYS A 264 -15.07 -2.05 6.66
CA LYS A 264 -16.31 -1.31 6.92
C LYS A 264 -16.82 -0.64 5.66
N LYS A 265 -15.92 0.06 4.95
CA LYS A 265 -16.30 0.71 3.70
C LYS A 265 -16.29 -0.27 2.54
N ASN A 266 -15.49 -1.34 2.59
CA ASN A 266 -15.19 -2.26 1.48
C ASN A 266 -14.35 -1.62 0.35
N MET A 267 -13.37 -0.77 0.68
CA MET A 267 -12.39 -0.17 -0.26
C MET A 267 -10.97 -0.40 0.20
N PRO A 268 -10.01 -0.41 -0.73
CA PRO A 268 -8.64 -0.08 -0.39
C PRO A 268 -8.54 1.33 0.21
N HIS A 269 -7.60 1.52 1.11
CA HIS A 269 -7.35 2.76 1.81
C HIS A 269 -5.85 2.87 2.14
N ALA A 270 -5.30 4.07 2.12
CA ALA A 270 -3.91 4.32 2.50
C ALA A 270 -3.85 5.00 3.87
N ILE A 271 -2.95 4.53 4.72
CA ILE A 271 -2.70 5.05 6.07
C ILE A 271 -1.20 5.16 6.30
N LEU A 272 -0.80 6.00 7.25
CA LEU A 272 0.58 6.02 7.75
C LEU A 272 0.66 5.26 9.07
N VAL A 273 1.57 4.28 9.12
CA VAL A 273 1.97 3.58 10.34
C VAL A 273 3.22 4.26 10.89
N VAL A 274 3.18 4.66 12.16
CA VAL A 274 4.34 5.19 12.89
C VAL A 274 4.63 4.28 14.07
N TYR A 275 5.87 3.79 14.16
CA TYR A 275 6.36 3.04 15.31
C TYR A 275 6.94 4.03 16.31
N SER A 276 6.16 4.33 17.35
CA SER A 276 6.57 5.24 18.42
C SER A 276 7.11 4.48 19.63
N GLU A 277 7.61 5.22 20.61
CA GLU A 277 7.94 4.71 21.93
C GLU A 277 6.74 4.08 22.67
N LYS A 278 5.50 4.34 22.23
CA LYS A 278 4.26 3.72 22.74
C LYS A 278 3.74 2.58 21.86
N GLY A 279 4.55 2.11 20.91
CA GLY A 279 4.20 1.09 19.93
C GLY A 279 3.66 1.67 18.62
N ALA A 280 3.09 0.80 17.79
CA ALA A 280 2.56 1.15 16.47
C ALA A 280 1.27 1.98 16.58
N VAL A 281 1.29 3.19 16.02
CA VAL A 281 0.15 4.09 15.89
C VAL A 281 -0.18 4.33 14.42
N ILE A 282 -1.45 4.59 14.16
CA ILE A 282 -2.02 4.82 12.84
C ILE A 282 -2.45 6.27 12.72
N LEU A 283 -1.95 6.90 11.67
CA LEU A 283 -2.29 8.25 11.27
C LEU A 283 -3.10 8.14 9.99
N ASP A 284 -4.35 8.56 10.07
CA ASP A 284 -5.38 8.32 9.06
C ASP A 284 -6.15 9.62 8.82
N ASN A 285 -6.67 9.81 7.60
CA ASN A 285 -7.57 10.92 7.27
C ASN A 285 -9.05 10.56 7.48
N GLN A 286 -9.40 9.28 7.50
CA GLN A 286 -10.76 8.81 7.80
C GLN A 286 -11.01 8.76 9.31
N ILE A 287 -10.09 8.15 10.08
CA ILE A 287 -10.08 8.22 11.54
C ILE A 287 -9.19 9.40 11.93
N LYS A 288 -9.81 10.56 12.18
CA LYS A 288 -9.08 11.82 12.39
C LYS A 288 -8.17 11.79 13.61
N ASP A 289 -8.58 11.09 14.68
CA ASP A 289 -7.74 10.89 15.85
C ASP A 289 -6.66 9.85 15.57
N MET A 290 -5.44 10.10 16.03
CA MET A 290 -4.40 9.07 16.02
C MET A 290 -4.79 7.91 16.94
N ARG A 291 -4.70 6.67 16.45
CA ARG A 291 -5.09 5.46 17.19
C ARG A 291 -3.97 4.43 17.22
N ARG A 292 -3.97 3.54 18.21
CA ARG A 292 -3.06 2.37 18.20
C ARG A 292 -3.48 1.42 17.09
N ALA A 293 -2.53 0.80 16.40
CA ALA A 293 -2.81 -0.13 15.32
C ALA A 293 -3.73 -1.29 15.74
N ASN A 294 -3.50 -1.85 16.93
CA ASN A 294 -4.29 -2.95 17.48
C ASN A 294 -5.73 -2.57 17.88
N SER A 295 -6.05 -1.27 17.99
CA SER A 295 -7.41 -0.80 18.29
C SER A 295 -8.32 -0.72 17.06
N ILE A 296 -7.75 -0.85 15.86
CA ILE A 296 -8.49 -0.74 14.59
C ILE A 296 -8.70 -2.14 13.99
N ALA A 297 -9.84 -2.76 14.29
CA ALA A 297 -10.12 -4.14 13.89
C ALA A 297 -10.53 -4.33 12.42
N HIS A 298 -10.90 -3.26 11.70
CA HIS A 298 -11.52 -3.36 10.37
C HIS A 298 -10.55 -3.11 9.21
N TYR A 299 -9.27 -2.86 9.50
CA TYR A 299 -8.23 -2.72 8.49
C TYR A 299 -7.51 -4.04 8.31
N LYS A 300 -7.50 -4.50 7.05
CA LYS A 300 -6.74 -5.69 6.64
C LYS A 300 -5.56 -5.23 5.77
N PRO A 301 -4.32 -5.33 6.23
CA PRO A 301 -3.17 -4.83 5.47
C PRO A 301 -2.92 -5.68 4.24
N ILE A 302 -2.49 -5.04 3.15
CA ILE A 302 -2.13 -5.69 1.90
C ILE A 302 -0.62 -5.59 1.70
N PHE A 303 -0.08 -4.36 1.71
CA PHE A 303 1.34 -4.12 1.73
C PHE A 303 1.64 -2.81 2.48
N SER A 304 2.88 -2.65 2.92
CA SER A 304 3.39 -1.36 3.41
C SER A 304 4.74 -1.03 2.78
N ILE A 305 5.09 0.24 2.71
CA ILE A 305 6.28 0.73 2.00
C ILE A 305 6.87 1.95 2.70
N ASN A 306 8.19 2.09 2.61
CA ASN A 306 8.93 3.29 2.91
C ASN A 306 10.01 3.51 1.82
N ARG A 307 10.99 4.38 2.01
CA ARG A 307 12.02 4.65 0.98
C ARG A 307 13.04 3.52 0.80
N GLU A 308 13.16 2.63 1.78
CA GLU A 308 14.20 1.60 1.82
C GLU A 308 13.67 0.21 1.44
N ALA A 309 12.41 -0.06 1.75
CA ALA A 309 11.81 -1.36 1.56
C ALA A 309 10.29 -1.30 1.49
N TRP A 310 9.73 -2.43 1.08
CA TRP A 310 8.32 -2.72 1.19
C TRP A 310 8.09 -4.10 1.81
N TRP A 311 6.89 -4.29 2.35
CA TRP A 311 6.49 -5.48 3.07
C TRP A 311 5.13 -5.93 2.55
N LEU A 312 5.05 -7.18 2.13
CA LEU A 312 3.78 -7.82 1.79
C LEU A 312 3.14 -8.38 3.05
N HIS A 313 1.85 -8.11 3.26
CA HIS A 313 1.10 -8.61 4.41
C HIS A 313 0.19 -9.78 4.03
N THR A 314 0.19 -10.81 4.86
CA THR A 314 -0.64 -12.00 4.69
C THR A 314 -1.39 -12.28 5.98
N THR A 315 -2.72 -12.16 5.92
CA THR A 315 -3.59 -12.62 7.00
C THR A 315 -3.83 -14.12 6.81
N GLN A 316 -3.72 -14.92 7.87
CA GLN A 316 -4.29 -16.26 7.81
C GLN A 316 -5.80 -16.14 7.58
N GLU A 317 -6.30 -16.70 6.48
CA GLU A 317 -7.73 -16.99 6.38
C GLU A 317 -8.01 -18.05 7.43
N ARG A 318 -8.86 -17.75 8.42
CA ARG A 318 -9.46 -18.82 9.22
C ARG A 318 -10.12 -19.74 8.21
N PRO A 319 -9.85 -21.06 8.21
CA PRO A 319 -10.52 -21.97 7.28
C PRO A 319 -12.02 -21.78 7.50
N THR A 320 -12.70 -21.30 6.45
CA THR A 320 -14.15 -21.29 6.41
C THR A 320 -14.56 -22.74 6.60
N THR A 321 -15.07 -23.08 7.78
CA THR A 321 -15.77 -24.33 7.95
C THR A 321 -16.99 -24.19 7.06
N ILE A 322 -16.88 -24.69 5.84
CA ILE A 322 -18.04 -24.97 5.01
C ILE A 322 -18.75 -26.06 5.81
N ILE A 323 -19.76 -25.65 6.59
CA ILE A 323 -20.77 -26.60 7.04
C ILE A 323 -21.41 -27.05 5.75
N ALA A 324 -20.95 -28.18 5.24
CA ALA A 324 -21.71 -28.96 4.29
C ALA A 324 -23.02 -29.25 5.02
N ALA A 325 -24.08 -28.53 4.64
CA ALA A 325 -25.43 -28.93 4.97
C ALA A 325 -25.67 -30.24 4.21
N ALA A 326 -25.32 -31.34 4.86
CA ALA A 326 -25.81 -32.66 4.54
C ALA A 326 -27.10 -32.84 5.34
N ARG A 327 -28.24 -32.66 4.67
CA ARG A 327 -29.38 -33.60 4.63
C ARG A 327 -30.51 -32.99 3.83
#